data_AF-A0A658NL12-F1
#
_entry.id   AF-A0A658NL12-F1
#
_cell.length_a   1.000
_cell.length_b   1.000
_cell.length_c   1.000
_cell.angle_alpha   90.00
_cell.angle_beta   90.00
_cell.angle_gamma   90.00
#
_symmetry.space_group_name_H-M   'P 1'
#
loop_
_entity.id
_entity.type
_entity.pdbx_description
1 polymer ?
#
loop_
_entity_poly.entity_id
_entity_poly.type
_entity_poly.pdbx_seq_one_letter_code
_entity_poly.pdbx_strand_id
1 'polypeptide(L)'
;VLLLDEPLSNLDAHLREEMQFEICRIQNEVGITTLMVTHDQAEALSISDRVVVMEAGRITQVDAPYRLYEHPGTPFISDFVGK
;
A
#
# COMPACT_ATOMS: atom_id res chain seq x y z
N VAL A 1 13.46 9.84 -6.38
CA VAL A 1 12.06 9.37 -6.18
C VAL A 1 11.92 8.04 -6.91
N LEU A 2 11.36 7.02 -6.27
CA LEU A 2 11.09 5.70 -6.84
C LEU A 2 9.57 5.55 -7.05
N LEU A 3 9.14 5.10 -8.22
CA LEU A 3 7.74 4.85 -8.55
C LEU A 3 7.60 3.39 -8.96
N LEU A 4 6.69 2.66 -8.32
CA LEU A 4 6.46 1.24 -8.55
C LEU A 4 4.98 1.05 -8.89
N ASP A 5 4.71 0.49 -10.08
CA ASP A 5 3.35 0.21 -10.53
C ASP A 5 3.12 -1.31 -10.51
N GLU A 6 2.35 -1.79 -9.54
CA GLU A 6 2.08 -3.20 -9.26
C GLU A 6 3.33 -4.12 -9.30
N PRO A 7 4.41 -3.78 -8.56
CA PRO A 7 5.72 -4.41 -8.73
C PRO A 7 5.76 -5.92 -8.43
N LEU A 8 4.82 -6.44 -7.64
CA LEU A 8 4.83 -7.81 -7.12
C LEU A 8 3.60 -8.64 -7.52
N SER A 9 2.80 -8.14 -8.46
CA SER A 9 1.54 -8.76 -8.90
C SER A 9 1.71 -10.17 -9.49
N ASN A 10 2.85 -10.45 -10.11
CA ASN A 10 3.14 -11.72 -10.80
C ASN A 10 3.96 -12.72 -9.97
N LEU A 11 4.18 -12.46 -8.67
CA LEU A 11 4.91 -13.36 -7.78
C LEU A 11 3.95 -14.27 -7.01
N ASP A 12 4.43 -15.45 -6.62
CA ASP A 12 3.73 -16.28 -5.65
C ASP A 12 3.71 -15.60 -4.26
N ALA A 13 2.82 -16.05 -3.37
CA ALA A 13 2.60 -15.39 -2.09
C ALA A 13 3.86 -15.33 -1.21
N HIS A 14 4.65 -16.41 -1.16
CA HIS A 14 5.84 -16.47 -0.31
C HIS A 14 6.93 -15.54 -0.84
N LEU A 15 7.24 -15.62 -2.14
CA LEU A 15 8.23 -14.75 -2.76
C LEU A 15 7.80 -13.28 -2.73
N ARG A 16 6.50 -13.01 -2.87
CA ARG A 16 5.96 -11.65 -2.75
C ARG A 16 6.25 -11.05 -1.39
N GLU A 17 5.92 -11.75 -0.30
CA GLU A 17 6.18 -11.28 1.07
C GLU A 17 7.67 -10.99 1.27
N GLU A 18 8.56 -11.91 0.84
CA GLU A 18 10.01 -11.72 0.92
C GLU A 18 10.47 -10.46 0.17
N MET A 19 9.99 -10.27 -1.06
CA MET A 19 10.33 -9.11 -1.87
C MET A 19 9.78 -7.79 -1.32
N GLN A 20 8.61 -7.80 -0.66
CA GLN A 20 8.08 -6.61 0.03
C GLN A 20 9.03 -6.13 1.12
N PHE A 21 9.50 -7.06 1.97
CA PHE A 21 10.47 -6.75 3.01
C PHE A 21 11.77 -6.19 2.43
N GLU A 22 12.29 -6.79 1.35
CA GLU A 22 13.51 -6.33 0.70
C GLU A 22 13.37 -4.94 0.07
N ILE A 23 12.25 -4.66 -0.60
CA ILE A 23 11.98 -3.33 -1.16
C ILE A 23 11.95 -2.28 -0.04
N CYS A 24 11.25 -2.57 1.05
CA CYS A 24 11.19 -1.68 2.22
C CYS A 24 12.57 -1.48 2.86
N ARG A 25 13.36 -2.54 3.01
CA ARG A 25 14.74 -2.46 3.54
C ARG A 25 15.63 -1.57 2.66
N ILE A 26 15.64 -1.82 1.35
CA ILE A 26 16.45 -1.04 0.39
C ILE A 26 15.98 0.42 0.36
N GLN A 27 14.68 0.66 0.34
CA GLN A 27 14.11 2.02 0.35
C GLN A 27 14.55 2.80 1.60
N ASN A 28 14.53 2.16 2.77
CA ASN A 28 14.96 2.75 4.03
C ASN A 28 16.46 3.02 4.08
N GLU A 29 17.29 2.10 3.57
CA GLU A 29 18.74 2.27 3.48
C GLU A 29 19.15 3.41 2.55
N VAL A 30 18.44 3.57 1.43
CA VAL A 30 18.72 4.61 0.43
C VAL A 30 18.09 5.96 0.83
N GLY A 31 17.04 5.95 1.65
CA GLY A 31 16.32 7.16 2.08
C GLY A 31 15.56 7.84 0.95
N ILE A 32 15.09 7.08 -0.05
CA ILE A 32 14.38 7.62 -1.20
C ILE A 32 12.87 7.67 -0.92
N THR A 33 12.21 8.74 -1.37
CA THR A 33 10.74 8.78 -1.41
C THR A 33 10.25 7.78 -2.45
N THR A 34 9.37 6.87 -2.02
CA THR A 34 8.79 5.81 -2.85
C THR A 34 7.28 5.96 -2.91
N LEU A 35 6.72 5.84 -4.11
CA LEU A 35 5.28 5.69 -4.33
C LEU A 35 5.06 4.32 -4.97
N MET A 36 4.20 3.51 -4.34
CA MET A 36 3.84 2.20 -4.84
C MET A 36 2.34 2.14 -5.10
N VAL A 37 1.97 1.62 -6.26
CA VAL A 37 0.59 1.27 -6.61
C VAL A 37 0.45 -0.24 -6.45
N THR A 38 -0.58 -0.65 -5.71
CA THR A 38 -0.92 -2.06 -5.51
C THR A 38 -2.44 -2.20 -5.40
N HIS A 39 -2.94 -3.37 -5.79
CA HIS A 39 -4.30 -3.78 -5.52
C HIS A 39 -4.41 -4.67 -4.27
N ASP A 40 -3.28 -5.00 -3.62
CA ASP A 40 -3.22 -5.79 -2.39
C ASP A 40 -3.28 -4.88 -1.15
N GLN A 41 -4.29 -5.13 -0.32
CA GLN A 41 -4.56 -4.34 0.88
C GLN A 41 -3.54 -4.61 1.99
N ALA A 42 -3.14 -5.86 2.16
CA ALA A 42 -2.19 -6.25 3.20
C ALA A 42 -0.82 -5.62 2.92
N GLU A 43 -0.42 -5.57 1.65
CA GLU A 43 0.77 -4.86 1.20
C GLU A 43 0.67 -3.36 1.52
N ALA A 44 -0.39 -2.70 1.07
CA ALA A 44 -0.57 -1.26 1.30
C ALA A 44 -0.55 -0.90 2.80
N LEU A 45 -1.18 -1.72 3.65
CA LEU A 45 -1.29 -1.46 5.08
C LEU A 45 -0.01 -1.81 5.87
N SER A 46 0.84 -2.71 5.37
CA SER A 46 2.00 -3.22 6.11
C SER A 46 3.28 -2.43 5.89
N ILE A 47 3.54 -1.95 4.67
CA ILE A 47 4.83 -1.31 4.33
C ILE A 47 4.75 0.21 4.12
N SER A 48 3.55 0.79 4.11
CA SER A 48 3.38 2.21 3.75
C SER A 48 3.32 3.12 4.98
N ASP A 49 3.99 4.27 4.92
CA ASP A 49 3.80 5.33 5.91
C ASP A 49 2.39 5.95 5.81
N ARG A 50 1.87 6.05 4.58
CA ARG A 50 0.56 6.61 4.24
C ARG A 50 -0.04 5.84 3.08
N VAL A 51 -1.34 5.65 3.13
CA VAL A 51 -2.12 4.99 2.09
C VAL A 51 -3.06 6.01 1.45
N VAL A 52 -3.08 6.02 0.11
CA VAL A 52 -4.00 6.81 -0.70
C VAL A 52 -5.00 5.85 -1.32
N VAL A 53 -6.26 5.94 -0.92
CA VAL A 53 -7.33 5.17 -1.55
C VAL A 53 -7.96 6.01 -2.65
N MET A 54 -8.10 5.42 -3.83
CA MET A 54 -8.72 6.06 -4.99
C MET A 54 -9.95 5.29 -5.45
N GLU A 55 -10.99 6.01 -5.82
CA GLU A 55 -12.23 5.48 -6.39
C GLU A 55 -12.66 6.37 -7.56
N ALA A 56 -13.00 5.75 -8.70
CA ALA A 56 -13.47 6.46 -9.91
C ALA A 56 -12.57 7.66 -10.33
N GLY A 57 -11.25 7.49 -10.20
CA GLY A 57 -10.27 8.53 -10.55
C GLY A 57 -10.16 9.68 -9.55
N ARG A 58 -10.76 9.56 -8.37
CA ARG A 58 -10.70 10.55 -7.28
C ARG A 58 -10.05 9.95 -6.05
N ILE A 59 -9.33 10.77 -5.29
CA ILE A 59 -8.82 10.39 -3.97
C ILE A 59 -9.99 10.40 -2.99
N THR A 60 -10.21 9.27 -2.34
CA THR A 60 -11.29 9.08 -1.36
C THR A 60 -10.79 9.35 0.06
N GLN A 61 -9.61 8.85 0.40
CA GLN A 61 -8.95 9.09 1.69
C GLN A 61 -7.43 8.99 1.56
N VAL A 62 -6.73 9.79 2.35
CA VAL A 62 -5.28 9.68 2.54
C VAL A 62 -4.99 9.70 4.03
N ASP A 63 -4.51 8.59 4.57
CA ASP A 63 -4.19 8.51 6.00
C ASP A 63 -3.08 7.49 6.27
N ALA A 64 -2.61 7.44 7.52
CA ALA A 64 -1.77 6.35 8.00
C ALA A 64 -2.57 5.02 7.98
N PRO A 65 -1.93 3.87 7.72
CA PRO A 65 -2.61 2.57 7.61
C PRO A 65 -3.59 2.27 8.75
N TYR A 66 -3.15 2.48 10.00
CA TYR A 66 -3.97 2.22 11.19
C TYR A 66 -5.25 3.04 11.24
N ARG A 67 -5.19 4.33 10.90
CA ARG A 67 -6.37 5.21 10.88
C ARG A 67 -7.29 4.89 9.72
N LEU A 68 -6.72 4.50 8.58
CA LEU A 68 -7.52 4.09 7.43
C LEU A 68 -8.32 2.82 7.75
N TYR A 69 -7.73 1.90 8.52
CA TYR A 69 -8.38 0.69 9.02
C TYR A 69 -9.48 0.99 10.07
N GLU A 70 -9.18 1.78 11.10
CA GLU A 70 -10.13 2.02 12.21
C GLU A 70 -11.21 3.06 11.90
N HIS A 71 -10.90 4.00 11.02
CA HIS A 71 -11.76 5.15 10.69
C HIS A 71 -11.90 5.29 9.16
N PRO A 72 -12.59 4.34 8.51
CA PRO A 72 -12.87 4.43 7.09
C PRO A 72 -13.82 5.61 6.81
N GLY A 73 -13.40 6.54 5.95
CA GLY A 73 -14.15 7.74 5.62
C GLY A 73 -15.35 7.50 4.68
N THR A 74 -15.40 6.33 4.03
CA THR A 74 -16.50 5.94 3.13
C THR A 74 -16.81 4.44 3.23
N PRO A 75 -18.02 4.00 2.83
CA PRO A 75 -18.35 2.58 2.73
C PRO A 75 -17.40 1.79 1.83
N PHE A 76 -16.96 2.39 0.71
CA PHE A 76 -15.96 1.80 -0.18
C PHE A 76 -14.66 1.48 0.56
N ILE A 77 -14.18 2.39 1.41
CA ILE A 77 -12.96 2.16 2.19
C ILE A 77 -13.19 1.08 3.24
N SER A 78 -14.36 1.06 3.90
CA SER A 78 -14.71 0.02 4.86
C SER A 78 -14.72 -1.37 4.22
N ASP A 79 -15.25 -1.50 3.00
CA ASP A 79 -15.22 -2.75 2.22
C ASP A 79 -13.80 -3.10 1.75
N PHE A 80 -12.99 -2.08 1.47
CA PHE A 80 -11.59 -2.20 1.06
C PHE A 80 -10.63 -2.55 2.20
N VAL A 81 -10.95 -2.32 3.48
CA VAL A 81 -10.05 -2.70 4.60
C VAL A 81 -10.57 -3.86 5.45
N GLY A 82 -11.86 -4.17 5.34
CA GLY A 82 -12.57 -5.10 6.23
C GLY A 82 -12.75 -6.52 5.71
N LYS A 83 -12.15 -6.91 4.57
CA LYS A 83 -12.18 -8.28 4.05
C LYS A 83 -10.80 -8.90 3.93
#